data_AF-A0A974DIL4-F1
#
_entry.id   AF-A0A974DIL4-F1
#
_cell.length_a   1.000
_cell.length_b   1.000
_cell.length_c   1.000
_cell.angle_alpha   90.00
_cell.angle_beta   90.00
_cell.angle_gamma   90.00
#
_symmetry.space_group_name_H-M   'P 1'
#
loop_
_entity.id
_entity.type
_entity.pdbx_description
1 polymer ?
#
loop_
_entity_poly.entity_id
_entity_poly.type
_entity_poly.pdbx_seq_one_letter_code
_entity_poly.pdbx_strand_id
1 'polypeptide(L)'
;MLLFAMLTFMTLVSLLVFLEESYYMYRKMPSPKSSILIWINSGAMMISTTSCFGMWIPRSIMFTDFTASVFFAMFVHKFQLMLVNECGGRSEFLRKFGDMKLKISTGPLCCCCLCLPYTTINRRTLFILKLGTFQFAFLRPVLMFLAVVLWTNGNFTTGNSSLNSVALWINIGIAIMTLTALWAVGVMFHLVKDTLNDKNIVAKFAVYQFIVILSQLQSTVIHILDKIGIIGCVPPLSGPTRSSYMNNQLLIMEMFLVTVICRVLYRRRNKDDENVMENQETTDNVQNSMVYVNAKALEDGLHRF
;
A
#
# COMPACT_ATOMS: atom_id res chain seq x y z
N MET A 1 -19.96 25.60 -2.22
CA MET A 1 -19.91 25.05 -3.60
C MET A 1 -18.51 25.09 -4.21
N LEU A 2 -17.78 26.22 -4.14
CA LEU A 2 -16.46 26.35 -4.77
C LEU A 2 -15.44 25.30 -4.27
N LEU A 3 -15.41 25.01 -2.97
CA LEU A 3 -14.56 23.97 -2.38
C LEU A 3 -14.93 22.54 -2.85
N PHE A 4 -16.23 22.25 -3.04
CA PHE A 4 -16.67 20.96 -3.60
C PHE A 4 -16.24 20.80 -5.05
N ALA A 5 -16.37 21.86 -5.85
CA ALA A 5 -15.94 21.87 -7.24
C ALA A 5 -14.42 21.68 -7.35
N MET A 6 -13.64 22.36 -6.50
CA MET A 6 -12.19 22.17 -6.42
C MET A 6 -11.80 20.73 -6.05
N LEU A 7 -12.38 20.16 -4.99
CA LEU A 7 -12.06 18.80 -4.56
C LEU A 7 -12.44 17.76 -5.61
N THR A 8 -13.61 17.91 -6.24
CA THR A 8 -14.06 17.03 -7.33
C THR A 8 -13.13 17.14 -8.54
N PHE A 9 -12.69 18.36 -8.88
CA PHE A 9 -11.70 18.58 -9.93
C PHE A 9 -10.36 17.94 -9.61
N MET A 10 -9.86 18.06 -8.37
CA MET A 10 -8.62 17.41 -7.94
C MET A 10 -8.72 15.88 -8.03
N THR A 11 -9.85 15.28 -7.64
CA THR A 11 -10.08 13.84 -7.80
C THR A 11 -10.12 13.42 -9.28
N LEU A 12 -10.77 14.19 -10.15
CA LEU A 12 -10.78 13.93 -11.60
C LEU A 12 -9.37 14.01 -12.20
N VAL A 13 -8.57 15.01 -11.80
CA VAL A 13 -7.17 15.11 -12.23
C VAL A 13 -6.37 13.91 -11.73
N SER A 14 -6.50 13.50 -10.46
CA SER A 14 -5.85 12.30 -9.94
C SER A 14 -6.24 11.03 -10.72
N LEU A 15 -7.50 10.90 -11.12
CA LEU A 15 -8.00 9.80 -11.95
C LEU A 15 -7.33 9.82 -13.34
N LEU A 16 -7.28 10.98 -14.00
CA LEU A 16 -6.65 11.13 -15.32
C LEU A 16 -5.16 10.81 -15.27
N VAL A 17 -4.45 11.34 -14.25
CA VAL A 17 -3.03 11.02 -14.03
C VAL A 17 -2.84 9.53 -13.81
N PHE A 18 -3.69 8.89 -13.01
CA PHE A 18 -3.62 7.45 -12.79
C PHE A 18 -3.87 6.64 -14.08
N LEU A 19 -4.83 7.03 -14.91
CA LEU A 19 -5.13 6.38 -16.18
C LEU A 19 -3.97 6.51 -17.17
N GLU A 20 -3.36 7.70 -17.27
CA GLU A 20 -2.17 7.96 -18.09
C GLU A 20 -1.00 7.06 -17.65
N GLU A 21 -0.68 7.03 -16.36
CA GLU A 21 0.40 6.21 -15.80
C GLU A 21 0.13 4.70 -15.99
N SER A 22 -1.12 4.26 -15.78
CA SER A 22 -1.51 2.86 -15.95
C SER A 22 -1.42 2.42 -17.41
N TYR A 23 -1.84 3.27 -18.33
CA TYR A 23 -1.73 3.02 -19.77
C TYR A 23 -0.27 2.96 -20.22
N TYR A 24 0.56 3.90 -19.76
CA TYR A 24 1.99 3.93 -20.05
C TYR A 24 2.70 2.66 -19.53
N MET A 25 2.43 2.27 -18.28
CA MET A 25 2.95 1.06 -17.65
C MET A 25 2.55 -0.22 -18.37
N TYR A 26 1.27 -0.31 -18.76
CA TYR A 26 0.75 -1.47 -19.47
C TYR A 26 1.45 -1.68 -20.81
N ARG A 27 1.87 -0.58 -21.47
CA ARG A 27 2.55 -0.62 -22.77
C ARG A 27 4.06 -0.88 -22.66
N LYS A 28 4.75 -0.39 -21.61
CA LYS A 28 6.24 -0.40 -21.54
C LYS A 28 6.84 -1.56 -20.71
N MET A 29 6.09 -2.26 -19.84
CA MET A 29 6.64 -3.28 -18.93
C MET A 29 6.01 -4.68 -19.06
N PRO A 30 6.78 -5.78 -18.87
CA PRO A 30 6.27 -7.14 -18.91
C PRO A 30 5.24 -7.47 -17.80
N SER A 31 4.15 -8.12 -18.23
CA SER A 31 2.83 -8.31 -17.60
C SER A 31 2.75 -8.46 -16.06
N PRO A 32 3.53 -9.32 -15.36
CA PRO A 32 3.31 -9.56 -13.93
C PRO A 32 3.86 -8.47 -13.00
N LYS A 33 4.93 -7.76 -13.39
CA LYS A 33 5.52 -6.68 -12.57
C LYS A 33 4.71 -5.39 -12.71
N SER A 34 4.18 -5.13 -13.91
CA SER A 34 3.35 -3.97 -14.21
C SER A 34 2.04 -3.99 -13.42
N SER A 35 1.36 -5.13 -13.36
CA SER A 35 0.06 -5.24 -12.68
C SER A 35 0.14 -4.90 -11.18
N ILE A 36 1.21 -5.29 -10.50
CA ILE A 36 1.37 -5.06 -9.06
C ILE A 36 1.71 -3.60 -8.76
N LEU A 37 2.53 -2.98 -9.62
CA LEU A 37 2.95 -1.59 -9.44
C LEU A 37 1.84 -0.59 -9.82
N ILE A 38 1.00 -0.91 -10.81
CA ILE A 38 -0.26 -0.20 -11.08
C ILE A 38 -1.18 -0.24 -9.85
N TRP A 39 -1.29 -1.40 -9.19
CA TRP A 39 -2.10 -1.57 -7.97
C TRP A 39 -1.63 -0.74 -6.77
N ILE A 40 -0.35 -0.39 -6.71
CA ILE A 40 0.17 0.49 -5.66
C ILE A 40 -0.18 1.94 -5.97
N ASN A 41 0.00 2.35 -7.22
CA ASN A 41 -0.36 3.70 -7.66
C ASN A 41 -1.87 3.95 -7.59
N SER A 42 -2.69 2.90 -7.72
CA SER A 42 -4.15 2.99 -7.61
C SER A 42 -4.62 3.25 -6.18
N GLY A 43 -3.78 3.00 -5.16
CA GLY A 43 -4.14 3.20 -3.75
C GLY A 43 -4.60 4.64 -3.46
N ALA A 44 -3.77 5.63 -3.79
CA ALA A 44 -4.10 7.04 -3.58
C ALA A 44 -5.35 7.48 -4.38
N MET A 45 -5.48 7.03 -5.63
CA MET A 45 -6.61 7.35 -6.49
C MET A 45 -7.93 6.76 -5.98
N MET A 46 -7.93 5.49 -5.58
CA MET A 46 -9.12 4.82 -5.04
C MET A 46 -9.59 5.50 -3.77
N ILE A 47 -8.68 5.83 -2.85
CA ILE A 47 -9.06 6.47 -1.60
C ILE A 47 -9.64 7.87 -1.87
N SER A 48 -9.00 8.66 -2.74
CA SER A 48 -9.53 9.98 -3.17
C SER A 48 -10.93 9.86 -3.79
N THR A 49 -11.14 8.86 -4.65
CA THR A 49 -12.43 8.61 -5.32
C THR A 49 -13.51 8.22 -4.31
N THR A 50 -13.21 7.30 -3.39
CA THR A 50 -14.15 6.93 -2.33
C THR A 50 -14.50 8.14 -1.45
N SER A 51 -13.52 8.92 -1.00
CA SER A 51 -13.78 10.13 -0.20
C SER A 51 -14.61 11.17 -0.96
N CYS A 52 -14.43 11.31 -2.27
CA CYS A 52 -15.24 12.18 -3.11
C CYS A 52 -16.71 11.72 -3.15
N PHE A 53 -16.96 10.41 -3.31
CA PHE A 53 -18.33 9.86 -3.24
C PHE A 53 -18.97 10.07 -1.87
N GLY A 54 -18.21 9.86 -0.79
CA GLY A 54 -18.70 10.10 0.58
C GLY A 54 -19.01 11.58 0.86
N MET A 55 -18.35 12.50 0.16
CA MET A 55 -18.59 13.94 0.27
C MET A 55 -19.88 14.36 -0.46
N TRP A 56 -20.13 13.82 -1.67
CA TRP A 56 -21.33 14.14 -2.46
C TRP A 56 -22.61 13.55 -1.86
N ILE A 57 -22.52 12.36 -1.28
CA ILE A 57 -23.68 11.65 -0.71
C ILE A 57 -23.34 11.28 0.75
N PRO A 58 -23.54 12.19 1.72
CA PRO A 58 -23.26 11.89 3.13
C PRO A 58 -24.11 10.73 3.68
N ARG A 59 -25.28 10.47 3.08
CA ARG A 59 -26.12 9.29 3.38
C ARG A 59 -25.45 7.96 3.02
N SER A 60 -24.53 7.93 2.04
CA SER A 60 -23.85 6.71 1.61
C SER A 60 -22.50 6.52 2.29
N ILE A 61 -22.13 7.37 3.25
CA ILE A 61 -20.79 7.35 3.86
C ILE A 61 -20.42 5.99 4.46
N MET A 62 -21.39 5.24 4.99
CA MET A 62 -21.19 3.89 5.52
C MET A 62 -20.81 2.89 4.43
N PHE A 63 -21.44 2.98 3.25
CA PHE A 63 -21.10 2.13 2.10
C PHE A 63 -19.74 2.51 1.53
N THR A 64 -19.47 3.80 1.43
CA THR A 64 -18.19 4.33 0.99
C THR A 64 -17.05 3.90 1.91
N ASP A 65 -17.26 3.94 3.22
CA ASP A 65 -16.28 3.49 4.23
C ASP A 65 -16.06 1.98 4.18
N PHE A 66 -17.13 1.19 4.00
CA PHE A 66 -17.02 -0.24 3.70
C PHE A 66 -16.14 -0.48 2.47
N THR A 67 -16.44 0.16 1.34
CA THR A 67 -15.66 0.03 0.11
C THR A 67 -14.19 0.44 0.30
N ALA A 68 -13.93 1.56 0.96
CA ALA A 68 -12.57 2.01 1.27
C ALA A 68 -11.82 1.01 2.16
N SER A 69 -12.50 0.39 3.13
CA SER A 69 -11.89 -0.59 4.04
C SER A 69 -11.45 -1.88 3.34
N VAL A 70 -12.26 -2.38 2.39
CA VAL A 70 -11.94 -3.56 1.56
C VAL A 70 -10.75 -3.24 0.66
N PHE A 71 -10.77 -2.07 0.04
CA PHE A 71 -9.70 -1.62 -0.83
C PHE A 71 -8.38 -1.46 -0.10
N PHE A 72 -8.39 -0.89 1.10
CA PHE A 72 -7.21 -0.80 1.94
C PHE A 72 -6.67 -2.19 2.30
N ALA A 73 -7.55 -3.15 2.62
CA ALA A 73 -7.14 -4.51 2.94
C ALA A 73 -6.46 -5.20 1.75
N MET A 74 -7.01 -5.01 0.56
CA MET A 74 -6.40 -5.45 -0.71
C MET A 74 -5.06 -4.76 -0.99
N PHE A 75 -4.99 -3.45 -0.77
CA PHE A 75 -3.78 -2.65 -0.96
C PHE A 75 -2.61 -3.15 -0.10
N VAL A 76 -2.83 -3.35 1.20
CA VAL A 76 -1.82 -3.91 2.13
C VAL A 76 -1.36 -5.30 1.67
N HIS A 77 -2.29 -6.18 1.28
CA HIS A 77 -1.95 -7.53 0.81
C HIS A 77 -1.13 -7.52 -0.49
N LYS A 78 -1.54 -6.71 -1.47
CA LYS A 78 -0.85 -6.56 -2.75
C LYS A 78 0.54 -5.95 -2.57
N PHE A 79 0.69 -4.99 -1.66
CA PHE A 79 1.99 -4.43 -1.31
C PHE A 79 2.94 -5.50 -0.76
N GLN A 80 2.46 -6.38 0.12
CA GLN A 80 3.30 -7.49 0.59
C GLN A 80 3.70 -8.46 -0.53
N LEU A 81 2.77 -8.77 -1.44
CA LEU A 81 3.07 -9.62 -2.60
C LEU A 81 4.13 -8.98 -3.51
N MET A 82 4.11 -7.65 -3.65
CA MET A 82 5.10 -6.89 -4.39
C MET A 82 6.50 -7.09 -3.82
N LEU A 83 6.67 -6.93 -2.49
CA LEU A 83 7.96 -7.11 -1.82
C LEU A 83 8.55 -8.50 -2.09
N VAL A 84 7.72 -9.55 -2.08
CA VAL A 84 8.17 -10.92 -2.36
C VAL A 84 8.56 -11.10 -3.82
N ASN A 85 7.81 -10.51 -4.75
CA ASN A 85 8.09 -10.63 -6.18
C ASN A 85 9.35 -9.87 -6.60
N GLU A 86 9.63 -8.72 -6.00
CA GLU A 86 10.86 -7.94 -6.27
C GLU A 86 12.13 -8.68 -5.83
N CYS A 87 12.02 -9.59 -4.85
CA CYS A 87 13.11 -10.47 -4.42
C CYS A 87 13.36 -11.69 -5.36
N GLY A 88 12.62 -11.83 -6.46
CA GLY A 88 12.70 -13.01 -7.34
C GLY A 88 11.70 -14.11 -7.02
N GLY A 89 10.68 -13.81 -6.22
CA GLY A 89 9.60 -14.74 -5.87
C GLY A 89 9.89 -15.57 -4.62
N ARG A 90 9.00 -16.53 -4.33
CA ARG A 90 9.00 -17.26 -3.06
C ARG A 90 10.24 -18.13 -2.84
N SER A 91 10.73 -18.82 -3.87
CA SER A 91 11.90 -19.70 -3.75
C SER A 91 13.18 -18.91 -3.52
N GLU A 92 13.36 -17.82 -4.28
CA GLU A 92 14.58 -17.01 -4.24
C GLU A 92 14.65 -16.14 -2.98
N PHE A 93 13.49 -15.66 -2.51
CA PHE A 93 13.40 -15.04 -1.20
C PHE A 93 13.86 -16.01 -0.09
N LEU A 94 13.40 -17.26 -0.13
CA LEU A 94 13.80 -18.27 0.84
C LEU A 94 15.29 -18.63 0.74
N ARG A 95 15.85 -18.66 -0.48
CA ARG A 95 17.27 -18.91 -0.70
C ARG A 95 18.15 -17.77 -0.17
N LYS A 96 17.73 -16.52 -0.33
CA LYS A 96 18.49 -15.33 0.10
C LYS A 96 18.38 -15.03 1.59
N PHE A 97 17.24 -15.32 2.20
CA PHE A 97 16.95 -14.93 3.59
C PHE A 97 16.86 -16.12 4.56
N GLY A 98 16.95 -17.37 4.09
CA GLY A 98 16.85 -18.57 4.94
C GLY A 98 17.85 -18.64 6.09
N ASP A 99 19.05 -18.09 5.90
CA ASP A 99 20.11 -18.08 6.93
C ASP A 99 20.13 -16.81 7.79
N MET A 100 19.30 -15.80 7.46
CA MET A 100 19.28 -14.56 8.22
C MET A 100 18.46 -14.71 9.51
N LYS A 101 19.03 -14.29 10.64
CA LYS A 101 18.31 -14.25 11.92
C LYS A 101 17.39 -13.02 11.94
N LEU A 102 16.09 -13.24 11.93
CA LEU A 102 15.10 -12.18 12.05
C LEU A 102 15.14 -11.56 13.44
N LYS A 103 15.57 -10.30 13.53
CA LYS A 103 15.37 -9.50 14.74
C LYS A 103 13.93 -8.98 14.72
N ILE A 104 13.01 -9.79 15.26
CA ILE A 104 11.59 -9.45 15.49
C ILE A 104 11.39 -8.34 16.55
N SER A 105 12.48 -7.82 17.11
CA SER A 105 12.50 -6.74 18.10
C SER A 105 12.54 -5.35 17.42
N THR A 106 11.50 -5.02 16.64
CA THR A 106 11.22 -3.62 16.25
C THR A 106 9.71 -3.43 16.02
N GLY A 107 8.98 -2.81 16.95
CA GLY A 107 7.57 -2.38 16.80
C GLY A 107 6.61 -2.67 17.97
N PRO A 108 5.49 -1.92 18.12
CA PRO A 108 4.90 -1.45 19.39
C PRO A 108 4.08 -2.46 20.22
N LEU A 109 3.93 -3.71 19.77
CA LEU A 109 3.24 -4.78 20.53
C LEU A 109 4.12 -5.41 21.64
N CYS A 110 5.28 -4.82 21.91
CA CYS A 110 6.25 -5.34 22.87
C CYS A 110 5.74 -5.36 24.32
N CYS A 111 4.56 -4.80 24.61
CA CYS A 111 3.97 -4.77 25.94
C CYS A 111 2.97 -5.93 26.22
N CYS A 112 2.54 -6.71 25.21
CA CYS A 112 1.51 -7.75 25.40
C CYS A 112 1.93 -9.17 24.96
N CYS A 113 3.06 -9.33 24.26
CA CYS A 113 3.55 -10.64 23.82
C CYS A 113 5.08 -10.73 24.00
N LEU A 114 5.53 -10.97 25.23
CA LEU A 114 6.94 -11.18 25.61
C LEU A 114 7.47 -12.59 25.22
N CYS A 115 6.79 -13.31 24.32
CA CYS A 115 7.03 -14.74 24.07
C CYS A 115 7.18 -15.10 22.59
N LEU A 116 7.80 -14.26 21.76
CA LEU A 116 8.21 -14.69 20.42
C LEU A 116 9.74 -14.86 20.34
N PRO A 117 10.26 -16.10 20.45
CA PRO A 117 11.69 -16.37 20.46
C PRO A 117 12.33 -16.03 19.11
N TYR A 118 13.66 -15.86 19.13
CA TYR A 118 14.53 -15.81 17.96
C TYR A 118 14.21 -16.98 17.02
N THR A 119 13.37 -16.76 16.02
CA THR A 119 13.07 -17.77 15.01
C THR A 119 13.96 -17.51 13.81
N THR A 120 14.78 -18.50 13.47
CA THR A 120 15.46 -18.57 12.17
C THR A 120 14.41 -18.43 11.07
N ILE A 121 14.74 -17.73 9.97
CA ILE A 121 13.83 -17.62 8.81
C ILE A 121 13.60 -19.04 8.29
N ASN A 122 12.47 -19.63 8.68
CA ASN A 122 11.99 -20.87 8.10
C ASN A 122 10.83 -20.54 7.15
N ARG A 123 10.55 -21.44 6.19
CA ARG A 123 9.42 -21.37 5.25
C ARG A 123 8.09 -21.12 5.97
N ARG A 124 8.00 -21.58 7.22
CA ARG A 124 6.87 -21.37 8.14
C ARG A 124 6.72 -19.92 8.59
N THR A 125 7.79 -19.20 8.91
CA THR A 125 7.71 -17.79 9.36
C THR A 125 7.26 -16.88 8.24
N LEU A 126 7.78 -17.06 7.02
CA LEU A 126 7.31 -16.34 5.83
C LEU A 126 5.84 -16.67 5.53
N PHE A 127 5.46 -17.95 5.68
CA PHE A 127 4.07 -18.37 5.53
C PHE A 127 3.17 -17.70 6.57
N ILE A 128 3.58 -17.61 7.84
CA ILE A 128 2.84 -16.92 8.91
C ILE A 128 2.70 -15.43 8.62
N LEU A 129 3.77 -14.76 8.16
CA LEU A 129 3.74 -13.34 7.80
C LEU A 129 2.82 -13.08 6.60
N LYS A 130 2.75 -14.01 5.64
CA LYS A 130 1.80 -13.97 4.52
C LYS A 130 0.38 -14.31 4.95
N LEU A 131 0.23 -15.23 5.90
CA LEU A 131 -1.06 -15.59 6.46
C LEU A 131 -1.65 -14.42 7.27
N GLY A 132 -0.83 -13.64 7.98
CA GLY A 132 -1.28 -12.48 8.75
C GLY A 132 -1.93 -11.39 7.89
N THR A 133 -1.31 -11.01 6.77
CA THR A 133 -1.93 -10.06 5.83
C THR A 133 -3.08 -10.68 5.04
N PHE A 134 -3.05 -11.98 4.78
CA PHE A 134 -4.18 -12.67 4.14
C PHE A 134 -5.42 -12.73 5.05
N GLN A 135 -5.21 -13.03 6.34
CA GLN A 135 -6.25 -12.96 7.37
C GLN A 135 -6.84 -11.55 7.41
N PHE A 136 -6.01 -10.51 7.42
CA PHE A 136 -6.50 -9.14 7.35
C PHE A 136 -7.31 -8.84 6.08
N ALA A 137 -6.82 -9.28 4.91
CA ALA A 137 -7.48 -9.06 3.62
C ALA A 137 -8.87 -9.70 3.53
N PHE A 138 -9.05 -10.88 4.14
CA PHE A 138 -10.31 -11.60 4.11
C PHE A 138 -11.24 -11.24 5.28
N LEU A 139 -10.69 -11.18 6.49
CA LEU A 139 -11.46 -11.02 7.72
C LEU A 139 -12.00 -9.60 7.87
N ARG A 140 -11.30 -8.57 7.36
CA ARG A 140 -11.76 -7.19 7.44
C ARG A 140 -13.06 -6.94 6.65
N PRO A 141 -13.19 -7.33 5.37
CA PRO A 141 -14.48 -7.27 4.66
C PRO A 141 -15.61 -7.98 5.39
N VAL A 142 -15.34 -9.17 5.95
CA VAL A 142 -16.36 -9.96 6.68
C VAL A 142 -16.81 -9.23 7.95
N LEU A 143 -15.88 -8.69 8.74
CA LEU A 143 -16.19 -7.94 9.96
C LEU A 143 -16.92 -6.62 9.64
N MET A 144 -16.54 -5.93 8.57
CA MET A 144 -17.21 -4.70 8.14
C MET A 144 -18.61 -4.99 7.58
N PHE A 145 -18.80 -6.10 6.87
CA PHE A 145 -20.12 -6.53 6.42
C PHE A 145 -21.02 -6.85 7.62
N LEU A 146 -20.47 -7.58 8.61
CA LEU A 146 -21.17 -7.86 9.86
C LEU A 146 -21.55 -6.56 10.58
N ALA A 147 -20.64 -5.58 10.65
CA ALA A 147 -20.91 -4.27 11.24
C ALA A 147 -22.09 -3.54 10.55
N VAL A 148 -22.14 -3.56 9.21
CA VAL A 148 -23.23 -2.95 8.44
C VAL A 148 -24.55 -3.69 8.67
N VAL A 149 -24.55 -5.03 8.69
CA VAL A 149 -25.75 -5.83 8.97
C VAL A 149 -26.30 -5.52 10.36
N LEU A 150 -25.44 -5.49 11.38
CA LEU A 150 -25.89 -5.17 12.74
C LEU A 150 -26.37 -3.71 12.85
N TRP A 151 -25.77 -2.78 12.09
CA TRP A 151 -26.28 -1.41 11.91
C TRP A 151 -27.70 -1.37 11.34
N THR A 152 -27.97 -2.11 10.27
CA THR A 152 -29.32 -2.16 9.68
C THR A 152 -30.38 -2.80 10.57
N ASN A 153 -29.99 -3.68 11.51
CA ASN A 153 -30.91 -4.33 12.46
C ASN A 153 -31.31 -3.44 13.64
N GLY A 154 -30.86 -2.18 13.71
CA GLY A 154 -31.24 -1.23 14.77
C GLY A 154 -30.62 -1.52 16.15
N ASN A 155 -29.85 -2.60 16.29
CA ASN A 155 -29.05 -2.92 17.49
C ASN A 155 -27.76 -2.07 17.59
N PHE A 156 -27.56 -1.16 16.63
CA PHE A 156 -26.38 -0.33 16.46
C PHE A 156 -26.83 1.13 16.32
N THR A 157 -26.90 1.84 17.43
CA THR A 157 -27.00 3.30 17.42
C THR A 157 -25.59 3.87 17.31
N THR A 158 -25.29 4.54 16.19
CA THR A 158 -24.08 5.35 15.98
C THR A 158 -24.06 6.50 16.99
N GLY A 159 -23.59 6.22 18.21
CA GLY A 159 -23.56 7.21 19.30
C GLY A 159 -23.44 6.61 20.70
N ASN A 160 -24.00 5.42 20.97
CA ASN A 160 -23.94 4.83 22.31
C ASN A 160 -22.69 3.95 22.45
N SER A 161 -21.59 4.57 22.88
CA SER A 161 -20.39 3.89 23.37
C SER A 161 -20.65 3.23 24.72
N SER A 162 -21.59 2.28 24.81
CA SER A 162 -21.64 1.42 25.98
C SER A 162 -20.58 0.33 25.82
N LEU A 163 -19.83 0.04 26.90
CA LEU A 163 -18.79 -1.01 26.96
C LEU A 163 -19.32 -2.41 26.58
N ASN A 164 -20.64 -2.58 26.55
CA ASN A 164 -21.33 -3.82 26.19
C ASN A 164 -21.80 -3.89 24.72
N SER A 165 -21.49 -2.89 23.90
CA SER A 165 -21.95 -2.83 22.50
C SER A 165 -21.04 -3.64 21.58
N VAL A 166 -21.63 -4.55 20.79
CA VAL A 166 -20.95 -5.38 19.78
C VAL A 166 -20.08 -4.55 18.82
N ALA A 167 -20.46 -3.30 18.57
CA ALA A 167 -19.69 -2.32 17.79
C ALA A 167 -18.27 -2.11 18.31
N LEU A 168 -18.08 -2.02 19.63
CA LEU A 168 -16.78 -1.72 20.24
C LEU A 168 -15.82 -2.91 20.04
N TRP A 169 -16.32 -4.14 20.26
CA TRP A 169 -15.57 -5.37 20.03
C TRP A 169 -15.17 -5.56 18.56
N ILE A 170 -16.07 -5.26 17.60
CA ILE A 170 -15.74 -5.32 16.17
C ILE A 170 -14.63 -4.31 15.82
N ASN A 171 -14.73 -3.07 16.31
CA ASN A 171 -13.72 -2.04 16.05
C ASN A 171 -12.36 -2.40 16.66
N ILE A 172 -12.32 -2.93 17.90
CA ILE A 172 -11.08 -3.43 18.52
C ILE A 172 -10.49 -4.57 17.69
N GLY A 173 -11.30 -5.53 17.26
CA GLY A 173 -10.86 -6.63 16.41
C GLY A 173 -10.23 -6.13 15.11
N ILE A 174 -10.88 -5.18 14.43
CA ILE A 174 -10.34 -4.56 13.21
C ILE A 174 -9.02 -3.83 13.49
N ALA A 175 -8.90 -3.11 14.61
CA ALA A 175 -7.68 -2.40 14.99
C ALA A 175 -6.50 -3.36 15.23
N ILE A 176 -6.70 -4.45 15.99
CA ILE A 176 -5.68 -5.47 16.24
C ILE A 176 -5.24 -6.14 14.94
N MET A 177 -6.18 -6.49 14.07
CA MET A 177 -5.89 -7.11 12.77
C MET A 177 -5.11 -6.16 11.86
N THR A 178 -5.48 -4.88 11.83
CA THR A 178 -4.76 -3.84 11.07
C THR A 178 -3.33 -3.70 11.58
N LEU A 179 -3.14 -3.60 12.90
CA LEU A 179 -1.82 -3.42 13.50
C LEU A 179 -0.92 -4.64 13.26
N THR A 180 -1.47 -5.86 13.36
CA THR A 180 -0.76 -7.10 13.05
C THR A 180 -0.34 -7.16 11.58
N ALA A 181 -1.21 -6.74 10.65
CA ALA A 181 -0.90 -6.71 9.23
C ALA A 181 0.19 -5.68 8.88
N LEU A 182 0.11 -4.48 9.45
CA LEU A 182 1.12 -3.43 9.26
C LEU A 182 2.48 -3.84 9.83
N TRP A 183 2.48 -4.50 10.99
CA TRP A 183 3.69 -5.06 11.57
C TRP A 183 4.33 -6.12 10.68
N ALA A 184 3.53 -7.08 10.17
CA ALA A 184 3.99 -8.11 9.25
C ALA A 184 4.65 -7.52 7.99
N VAL A 185 4.04 -6.49 7.40
CA VAL A 185 4.60 -5.77 6.24
C VAL A 185 5.88 -5.01 6.62
N GLY A 186 5.92 -4.38 7.79
CA GLY A 186 7.10 -3.65 8.27
C GLY A 186 8.31 -4.55 8.48
N VAL A 187 8.10 -5.74 9.06
CA VAL A 187 9.16 -6.75 9.21
C VAL A 187 9.65 -7.24 7.85
N MET A 188 8.74 -7.55 6.91
CA MET A 188 9.12 -7.92 5.54
C MET A 188 9.93 -6.84 4.85
N PHE A 189 9.55 -5.57 5.01
CA PHE A 189 10.29 -4.46 4.43
C PHE A 189 11.70 -4.34 5.03
N HIS A 190 11.84 -4.47 6.36
CA HIS A 190 13.15 -4.36 7.01
C HIS A 190 14.12 -5.46 6.57
N LEU A 191 13.63 -6.67 6.28
CA LEU A 191 14.44 -7.74 5.69
C LEU A 191 14.93 -7.39 4.29
N VAL A 192 14.04 -6.82 3.49
CA VAL A 192 14.23 -6.66 2.06
C VAL A 192 14.98 -5.36 1.72
N LYS A 193 14.90 -4.35 2.58
CA LYS A 193 15.47 -3.02 2.35
C LYS A 193 16.96 -3.08 1.97
N ASP A 194 17.74 -3.93 2.64
CA ASP A 194 19.20 -3.97 2.45
C ASP A 194 19.56 -4.70 1.15
N THR A 195 18.77 -5.69 0.74
CA THR A 195 18.97 -6.44 -0.51
C THR A 195 18.46 -5.69 -1.74
N LEU A 196 17.47 -4.81 -1.59
CA LEU A 196 16.82 -4.08 -2.68
C LEU A 196 17.03 -2.57 -2.61
N ASN A 197 18.06 -2.11 -1.90
CA ASN A 197 18.38 -0.68 -1.77
C ASN A 197 18.66 -0.04 -3.14
N ASP A 198 19.39 -0.76 -3.99
CA ASP A 198 19.72 -0.37 -5.38
C ASP A 198 18.47 -0.10 -6.24
N LYS A 199 17.37 -0.80 -5.95
CA LYS A 199 16.09 -0.62 -6.63
C LYS A 199 15.19 0.39 -5.94
N ASN A 200 15.69 1.46 -5.30
CA ASN A 200 14.89 2.55 -4.70
C ASN A 200 13.60 2.07 -3.98
N ILE A 201 13.64 0.90 -3.32
CA ILE A 201 12.44 0.29 -2.73
C ILE A 201 11.97 1.07 -1.50
N VAL A 202 12.90 1.78 -0.87
CA VAL A 202 12.68 2.66 0.26
C VAL A 202 11.70 3.78 -0.10
N ALA A 203 11.82 4.38 -1.29
CA ALA A 203 10.89 5.42 -1.74
C ALA A 203 9.47 4.87 -1.94
N LYS A 204 9.34 3.67 -2.54
CA LYS A 204 8.03 3.01 -2.72
C LYS A 204 7.38 2.68 -1.37
N PHE A 205 8.16 2.21 -0.40
CA PHE A 205 7.69 1.94 0.95
C PHE A 205 7.32 3.21 1.72
N ALA A 206 8.07 4.29 1.56
CA ALA A 206 7.75 5.58 2.15
C ALA A 206 6.39 6.08 1.65
N VAL A 207 6.14 6.04 0.33
CA VAL A 207 4.83 6.39 -0.25
C VAL A 207 3.72 5.50 0.32
N TYR A 208 3.93 4.18 0.39
CA TYR A 208 2.98 3.25 1.00
C TYR A 208 2.68 3.60 2.47
N GLN A 209 3.72 3.87 3.27
CA GLN A 209 3.57 4.27 4.66
C GLN A 209 2.81 5.59 4.79
N PHE A 210 3.10 6.59 3.95
CA PHE A 210 2.33 7.83 3.93
C PHE A 210 0.85 7.58 3.63
N ILE A 211 0.52 6.79 2.61
CA ILE A 211 -0.88 6.44 2.30
C ILE A 211 -1.56 5.77 3.51
N VAL A 212 -0.88 4.83 4.15
CA VAL A 212 -1.40 4.10 5.31
C VAL A 212 -1.60 5.02 6.52
N ILE A 213 -0.60 5.85 6.84
CA ILE A 213 -0.65 6.76 7.99
C ILE A 213 -1.75 7.79 7.78
N LEU A 214 -1.79 8.44 6.62
CA LEU A 214 -2.80 9.46 6.33
C LEU A 214 -4.21 8.86 6.34
N SER A 215 -4.43 7.69 5.75
CA SER A 215 -5.76 7.07 5.77
C SER A 215 -6.23 6.59 7.15
N GLN A 216 -5.35 5.97 7.94
CA GLN A 216 -5.75 5.31 9.20
C GLN A 216 -5.54 6.18 10.44
N LEU A 217 -4.40 6.86 10.56
CA LEU A 217 -4.09 7.68 11.72
C LEU A 217 -4.98 8.92 11.76
N GLN A 218 -5.13 9.62 10.63
CA GLN A 218 -5.97 10.83 10.55
C GLN A 218 -7.42 10.53 10.92
N SER A 219 -8.00 9.47 10.35
CA SER A 219 -9.36 9.04 10.65
C SER A 219 -9.53 8.70 12.13
N THR A 220 -8.54 8.05 12.75
CA THR A 220 -8.57 7.70 14.18
C THR A 220 -8.46 8.94 15.07
N VAL A 221 -7.55 9.86 14.76
CA VAL A 221 -7.36 11.11 15.51
C VAL A 221 -8.65 11.94 15.45
N ILE A 222 -9.23 12.10 14.27
CA ILE A 222 -10.45 12.87 14.06
C ILE A 222 -11.65 12.24 14.79
N HIS A 223 -11.74 10.91 14.80
CA HIS A 223 -12.76 10.19 15.58
C HIS A 223 -12.58 10.36 17.10
N ILE A 224 -11.34 10.40 17.60
CA ILE A 224 -11.06 10.69 19.02
C ILE A 224 -11.44 12.14 19.36
N LEU A 225 -11.14 13.11 18.50
CA LEU A 225 -11.51 14.51 18.69
C LEU A 225 -13.03 14.69 18.73
N ASP A 226 -13.78 13.94 17.92
CA ASP A 226 -15.24 13.89 17.98
C ASP A 226 -15.72 13.35 19.33
N LYS A 227 -15.13 12.24 19.82
CA LYS A 227 -15.47 11.65 21.13
C LYS A 227 -15.19 12.56 22.32
N ILE A 228 -14.15 13.41 22.24
CA ILE A 228 -13.82 14.40 23.29
C ILE A 228 -14.80 15.60 23.25
N GLY A 229 -15.66 15.69 22.23
CA GLY A 229 -16.66 16.76 22.11
C GLY A 229 -16.11 18.07 21.53
N ILE A 230 -14.89 18.05 20.97
CA ILE A 230 -14.29 19.22 20.30
C ILE A 230 -15.05 19.55 19.02
N ILE A 231 -15.57 18.53 18.33
CA ILE A 231 -16.38 18.68 17.11
C ILE A 231 -17.85 18.76 17.53
N GLY A 232 -18.35 19.97 17.75
CA GLY A 232 -19.74 20.20 18.12
C GLY A 232 -20.73 19.83 17.01
N CYS A 233 -21.86 19.23 17.40
CA CYS A 233 -23.01 19.02 16.53
C CYS A 233 -23.55 20.37 16.04
N VAL A 234 -23.62 20.56 14.72
CA VAL A 234 -24.28 21.72 14.11
C VAL A 234 -25.31 21.17 13.12
N PRO A 235 -26.62 21.31 13.39
CA PRO A 235 -27.66 20.86 12.48
C PRO A 235 -27.43 21.46 11.08
N PRO A 236 -27.54 20.68 9.98
CA PRO A 236 -28.15 19.35 9.84
C PRO A 236 -27.20 18.15 10.00
N LEU A 237 -25.93 18.35 10.36
CA LEU A 237 -24.92 17.28 10.46
C LEU A 237 -24.70 16.88 11.92
N SER A 238 -24.78 15.59 12.23
CA SER A 238 -24.34 15.05 13.53
C SER A 238 -22.82 15.17 13.65
N GLY A 239 -22.32 15.31 14.88
CA GLY A 239 -20.87 15.37 15.21
C GLY A 239 -20.02 14.35 14.43
N PRO A 240 -20.35 13.04 14.49
CA PRO A 240 -19.57 12.02 13.78
C PRO A 240 -19.62 12.16 12.25
N THR A 241 -20.76 12.55 11.67
CA THR A 241 -20.85 12.77 10.22
C THR A 241 -20.03 13.98 9.78
N ARG A 242 -20.04 15.07 10.56
CA ARG A 242 -19.22 16.26 10.30
C ARG A 242 -17.73 15.95 10.41
N SER A 243 -17.35 15.16 11.40
CA SER A 243 -15.98 14.69 11.63
C SER A 243 -15.46 13.88 10.43
N SER A 244 -16.22 12.87 9.98
CA SER A 244 -15.89 12.09 8.78
C SER A 244 -15.88 12.93 7.50
N TYR A 245 -16.74 13.93 7.42
CA TYR A 245 -16.79 14.85 6.28
C TYR A 245 -15.52 15.70 6.19
N MET A 246 -15.05 16.29 7.31
CA MET A 246 -13.78 17.02 7.36
C MET A 246 -12.58 16.12 7.05
N ASN A 247 -12.60 14.88 7.55
CA ASN A 247 -11.59 13.88 7.23
C ASN A 247 -11.50 13.62 5.73
N ASN A 248 -12.64 13.35 5.08
CA ASN A 248 -12.71 13.09 3.64
C ASN A 248 -12.17 14.25 2.79
N GLN A 249 -12.44 15.50 3.18
CA GLN A 249 -11.94 16.67 2.46
C GLN A 249 -10.41 16.78 2.52
N LEU A 250 -9.84 16.64 3.72
CA LEU A 250 -8.39 16.70 3.91
C LEU A 250 -7.69 15.54 3.18
N LEU A 251 -8.29 14.35 3.25
CA LEU A 251 -7.75 13.15 2.65
C LEU A 251 -7.72 13.25 1.11
N ILE A 252 -8.73 13.86 0.46
CA ILE A 252 -8.70 14.12 -0.99
C ILE A 252 -7.48 14.97 -1.38
N MET A 253 -7.20 16.04 -0.63
CA MET A 253 -6.04 16.92 -0.89
C MET A 253 -4.71 16.18 -0.69
N GLU A 254 -4.59 15.40 0.37
CA GLU A 254 -3.37 14.67 0.67
C GLU A 254 -3.10 13.56 -0.35
N MET A 255 -4.14 12.81 -0.74
CA MET A 255 -4.00 11.77 -1.76
C MET A 255 -3.63 12.35 -3.13
N PHE A 256 -4.12 13.55 -3.47
CA PHE A 256 -3.66 14.27 -4.66
C PHE A 256 -2.15 14.56 -4.60
N LEU A 257 -1.65 15.07 -3.47
CA LEU A 257 -0.23 15.34 -3.29
C LEU A 257 0.60 14.06 -3.38
N VAL A 258 0.12 12.96 -2.79
CA VAL A 258 0.74 11.63 -2.94
C VAL A 258 0.76 11.19 -4.40
N THR A 259 -0.33 11.33 -5.15
CA THR A 259 -0.38 11.00 -6.59
C THR A 259 0.65 11.78 -7.40
N VAL A 260 0.85 13.07 -7.10
CA VAL A 260 1.90 13.88 -7.74
C VAL A 260 3.30 13.39 -7.38
N ILE A 261 3.56 13.06 -6.11
CA ILE A 261 4.84 12.49 -5.67
C ILE A 261 5.11 11.15 -6.35
N CYS A 262 4.11 10.27 -6.42
CA CYS A 262 4.18 9.00 -7.14
C CYS A 262 4.60 9.22 -8.60
N ARG A 263 3.97 10.19 -9.30
CA ARG A 263 4.32 10.53 -10.68
C ARG A 263 5.78 10.97 -10.83
N VAL A 264 6.26 11.83 -9.94
CA VAL A 264 7.66 12.30 -9.97
C VAL A 264 8.64 11.16 -9.73
N LEU A 265 8.37 10.29 -8.74
CA LEU A 265 9.20 9.14 -8.44
C LEU A 265 9.20 8.11 -9.58
N TYR A 266 8.05 7.89 -10.21
CA TYR A 266 7.89 6.94 -11.31
C TYR A 266 8.59 7.43 -12.59
N ARG A 267 8.48 8.72 -12.90
CA ARG A 267 9.15 9.32 -14.06
C ARG A 267 10.67 9.36 -13.92
N ARG A 268 11.19 9.57 -12.71
CA ARG A 268 12.64 9.45 -12.45
C ARG A 268 13.11 8.02 -12.67
N ARG A 269 12.38 7.03 -12.12
CA ARG A 269 12.70 5.61 -12.31
C ARG A 269 12.82 5.22 -13.77
N ASN A 270 11.83 5.57 -14.59
CA ASN A 270 11.84 5.17 -16.00
C ASN A 270 13.08 5.68 -16.72
N LYS A 271 13.58 6.88 -16.38
CA LYS A 271 14.84 7.38 -16.94
C LYS A 271 16.03 6.54 -16.48
N ASP A 272 16.10 6.19 -15.20
CA ASP A 272 17.20 5.41 -14.66
C ASP A 272 17.22 3.98 -15.24
N ASP A 273 16.07 3.32 -15.35
CA ASP A 273 15.96 1.98 -15.95
C ASP A 273 16.26 1.99 -17.46
N GLU A 274 15.87 3.05 -18.17
CA GLU A 274 16.16 3.25 -19.60
C GLU A 274 17.66 3.50 -19.83
N ASN A 275 18.30 4.33 -18.99
CA ASN A 275 19.76 4.54 -19.01
C ASN A 275 20.56 3.28 -18.68
N VAL A 276 20.06 2.41 -17.78
CA VAL A 276 20.72 1.15 -17.43
C VAL A 276 20.60 0.13 -18.56
N MET A 277 19.43 0.01 -19.19
CA MET A 277 19.29 -0.87 -20.36
C MET A 277 20.13 -0.38 -21.55
N GLU A 278 20.19 0.92 -21.80
CA GLU A 278 21.04 1.50 -22.85
C GLU A 278 22.53 1.25 -22.58
N ASN A 279 22.99 1.40 -21.33
CA ASN A 279 24.36 1.06 -20.95
C ASN A 279 24.66 -0.45 -21.09
N GLN A 280 23.69 -1.31 -20.79
CA GLN A 280 23.88 -2.76 -20.85
C GLN A 280 23.89 -3.26 -22.31
N GLU A 281 23.02 -2.74 -23.17
CA GLU A 281 23.08 -2.99 -24.63
C GLU A 281 24.39 -2.46 -25.24
N THR A 282 24.87 -1.29 -24.79
CA THR A 282 26.16 -0.76 -25.24
C THR A 282 27.32 -1.66 -24.82
N THR A 283 27.28 -2.18 -23.60
CA THR A 283 28.32 -3.08 -23.06
C THR A 283 28.30 -4.44 -23.78
N ASP A 284 27.11 -5.02 -24.00
CA ASP A 284 26.95 -6.29 -24.71
C ASP A 284 27.38 -6.17 -26.19
N ASN A 285 27.05 -5.06 -26.85
CA ASN A 285 27.48 -4.78 -28.22
C ASN A 285 29.02 -4.65 -28.32
N VAL A 286 29.65 -3.98 -27.36
CA VAL A 286 31.12 -3.84 -27.30
C VAL A 286 31.79 -5.20 -27.05
N GLN A 287 31.25 -6.01 -26.14
CA GLN A 287 31.73 -7.36 -25.85
C GLN A 287 31.65 -8.26 -27.09
N ASN A 288 30.51 -8.24 -27.79
CA ASN A 288 30.29 -9.05 -28.98
C ASN A 288 31.21 -8.62 -30.15
N SER A 289 31.45 -7.32 -30.28
CA SER A 289 32.38 -6.76 -31.27
C SER A 289 33.82 -7.21 -31.02
N MET A 290 34.27 -7.20 -29.76
CA MET A 290 35.62 -7.67 -29.39
C MET A 290 35.80 -9.17 -29.67
N VAL A 291 34.78 -9.99 -29.41
CA VAL A 291 34.81 -11.43 -29.71
C VAL A 291 34.95 -11.68 -31.23
N TYR A 292 34.22 -10.92 -32.05
CA TYR A 292 34.32 -11.01 -33.51
C TYR A 292 35.70 -10.61 -34.05
N VAL A 293 36.29 -9.52 -33.53
CA VAL A 293 37.63 -9.07 -33.94
C VAL A 293 38.70 -10.10 -33.56
N ASN A 294 38.60 -10.68 -32.37
CA ASN A 294 39.57 -11.67 -31.89
C ASN A 294 39.47 -12.99 -32.67
N ALA A 295 38.25 -13.42 -33.04
CA ALA A 295 38.04 -14.60 -33.89
C ALA A 295 38.65 -14.42 -35.29
N LYS A 296 38.45 -13.23 -35.89
CA LYS A 296 39.00 -12.92 -37.22
C LYS A 296 40.53 -12.83 -37.23
N ALA A 297 41.11 -12.24 -36.18
CA ALA A 297 42.57 -12.20 -36.02
C ALA A 297 43.20 -13.60 -35.85
N LEU A 298 42.45 -14.55 -35.27
CA LEU A 298 42.88 -15.94 -35.10
C LEU A 298 42.84 -16.72 -36.43
N GLU A 299 41.82 -16.50 -37.27
CA GLU A 299 41.74 -17.06 -38.63
C GLU A 299 42.83 -16.49 -39.55
N ASP A 300 43.07 -15.18 -39.51
CA ASP A 300 44.10 -14.53 -40.31
C ASP A 300 45.53 -14.94 -39.89
N GLY A 301 45.72 -15.30 -38.60
CA GLY A 301 46.98 -15.84 -38.08
C GLY A 301 47.22 -17.30 -38.47
N LEU A 302 46.17 -18.11 -38.60
CA LEU A 302 46.25 -19.52 -39.00
C LEU A 302 46.58 -19.69 -40.49
N HIS A 303 46.19 -18.73 -41.33
CA HIS A 303 46.51 -18.71 -42.76
C HIS A 303 47.95 -18.26 -43.10
N ARG A 304 48.74 -17.82 -42.11
CA ARG A 304 50.12 -17.34 -42.27
C ARG A 304 51.21 -18.35 -41.87
N PHE A 305 50.85 -19.57 -41.50
CA PHE A 305 51.77 -20.67 -41.19
C PHE A 305 51.69 -21.79 -42.23
#